data_AF-A0A6J4J3R1-F1
#
_entry.id   AF-A0A6J4J3R1-F1
#
_cell.length_a   1.000
_cell.length_b   1.000
_cell.length_c   1.000
_cell.angle_alpha   90.00
_cell.angle_beta   90.00
_cell.angle_gamma   90.00
#
_symmetry.space_group_name_H-M   'P 1'
#
loop_
_entity.id
_entity.type
_entity.pdbx_description
1 polymer ?
#
loop_
_entity_poly.entity_id
_entity_poly.type
_entity_poly.pdbx_seq_one_letter_code
_entity_poly.pdbx_strand_id
1 'polypeptide(L)'
;MGSDVARFVTEETGTPGLGGLGVPGSPTGLSCPRCGGVLGEKSQEGQVQLECRVGHVLPLDALVDAKAADVEDALWAAVRALEEKAALGRRMCERARHSDDVEAARRHERVSMAATRRAKVVRDILASHEQDLSPASGE
;
A
#
# COMPACT_ATOMS: atom_id res chain seq x y z
N MET A 1 -19.04 12.08 -51.28
CA MET A 1 -19.38 10.89 -50.46
C MET A 1 -18.28 10.76 -49.41
N GLY A 2 -18.43 11.16 -48.15
CA GLY A 2 -19.60 10.99 -47.29
C GLY A 2 -19.42 9.68 -46.50
N SER A 3 -18.62 9.71 -45.43
CA SER A 3 -18.87 8.85 -44.27
C SER A 3 -18.36 9.55 -43.03
N ASP A 4 -19.34 10.04 -42.30
CA ASP A 4 -19.32 10.79 -41.07
C ASP A 4 -18.93 9.83 -39.94
N VAL A 5 -17.69 9.88 -39.47
CA VAL A 5 -17.31 9.23 -38.22
C VAL A 5 -17.73 10.17 -37.09
N ALA A 6 -18.95 9.93 -36.62
CA ALA A 6 -19.55 10.58 -35.47
C ALA A 6 -18.55 10.64 -34.30
N ARG A 7 -18.25 11.88 -33.91
CA ARG A 7 -17.71 12.25 -32.61
C ARG A 7 -18.51 11.55 -31.51
N PHE A 8 -17.89 10.66 -30.77
CA PHE A 8 -18.34 10.40 -29.40
C PHE A 8 -17.63 11.40 -28.49
N VAL A 9 -18.34 12.50 -28.23
CA VAL A 9 -18.11 13.34 -27.08
C VAL A 9 -18.66 12.57 -25.88
N THR A 10 -17.80 12.13 -24.97
CA THR A 10 -18.22 11.88 -23.58
C THR A 10 -17.78 13.09 -22.78
N GLU A 11 -18.72 14.01 -22.61
CA GLU A 11 -18.61 15.10 -21.65
C GLU A 11 -18.99 14.58 -20.25
N GLU A 12 -18.12 14.91 -19.31
CA GLU A 12 -18.39 15.17 -17.88
C GLU A 12 -18.72 14.01 -16.94
N THR A 13 -17.78 13.72 -16.03
CA THR A 13 -17.78 14.32 -14.68
C THR A 13 -16.69 13.67 -13.80
N GLY A 14 -16.07 14.47 -12.94
CA GLY A 14 -15.28 13.96 -11.81
C GLY A 14 -13.81 14.32 -11.88
N THR A 15 -13.51 15.58 -11.54
CA THR A 15 -12.24 15.93 -10.90
C THR A 15 -11.94 14.93 -9.77
N PRO A 16 -10.69 14.44 -9.59
CA PRO A 16 -10.32 13.72 -8.38
C PRO A 16 -10.18 14.75 -7.25
N GLY A 17 -11.32 15.18 -6.74
CA GLY A 17 -11.42 15.99 -5.54
C GLY A 17 -11.16 15.11 -4.33
N LEU A 18 -9.96 15.26 -3.75
CA LEU A 18 -9.72 14.92 -2.36
C LEU A 18 -10.67 15.79 -1.52
N GLY A 19 -11.76 15.20 -1.01
CA GLY A 19 -12.68 15.85 -0.07
C GLY A 19 -14.09 16.04 -0.61
N GLY A 20 -14.95 15.05 -0.38
CA GLY A 20 -16.39 15.16 -0.56
C GLY A 20 -17.05 13.86 -0.13
N LEU A 21 -17.69 13.86 1.03
CA LEU A 21 -18.65 12.82 1.42
C LEU A 21 -19.70 12.76 0.29
N GLY A 22 -19.71 11.66 -0.44
CA GLY A 22 -20.30 11.54 -1.76
C GLY A 22 -21.78 11.16 -1.68
N VAL A 23 -22.48 11.28 -2.82
CA VAL A 23 -23.84 10.77 -2.98
C VAL A 23 -23.88 9.30 -2.50
N PRO A 24 -24.87 8.88 -1.69
CA PRO A 24 -25.00 7.48 -1.30
C PRO A 24 -24.97 6.55 -2.51
N GLY A 25 -24.11 5.54 -2.47
CA GLY A 25 -23.81 4.61 -3.56
C GLY A 25 -22.66 5.04 -4.48
N SER A 26 -22.11 6.25 -4.31
CA SER A 26 -20.98 6.71 -5.12
C SER A 26 -19.67 6.04 -4.69
N PRO A 27 -18.79 5.68 -5.65
CA PRO A 27 -17.50 5.07 -5.34
C PRO A 27 -16.57 6.08 -4.67
N THR A 28 -16.00 5.68 -3.53
CA THR A 28 -15.16 6.57 -2.68
C THR A 28 -13.67 6.56 -3.05
N GLY A 29 -13.25 5.67 -3.96
CA GLY A 29 -11.85 5.41 -4.25
C GLY A 29 -11.11 4.60 -3.18
N LEU A 30 -11.77 4.29 -2.05
CA LEU A 30 -11.22 3.45 -0.98
C LEU A 30 -11.44 1.97 -1.29
N SER A 31 -10.48 1.12 -0.92
CA SER A 31 -10.56 -0.33 -1.09
C SER A 31 -10.96 -1.04 0.19
N CYS A 32 -11.85 -2.02 0.08
CA CYS A 32 -12.24 -2.89 1.17
C CYS A 32 -11.03 -3.75 1.60
N PRO A 33 -10.59 -3.69 2.86
CA PRO A 33 -9.44 -4.47 3.34
C PRO A 33 -9.67 -5.99 3.26
N ARG A 34 -10.94 -6.43 3.23
CA ARG A 34 -11.32 -7.85 3.21
C ARG A 34 -11.30 -8.49 1.82
N CYS A 35 -11.53 -7.71 0.76
CA CYS A 35 -11.67 -8.26 -0.60
C CYS A 35 -11.02 -7.42 -1.72
N GLY A 36 -10.44 -6.26 -1.40
CA GLY A 36 -9.84 -5.34 -2.36
C GLY A 36 -10.83 -4.56 -3.25
N GLY A 37 -12.14 -4.84 -3.15
CA GLY A 37 -13.16 -4.15 -3.93
C GLY A 37 -13.36 -2.69 -3.51
N VAL A 38 -13.82 -1.84 -4.44
CA VAL A 38 -14.11 -0.42 -4.17
C VAL A 38 -15.27 -0.30 -3.19
N LEU A 39 -15.11 0.56 -2.19
CA LEU A 39 -16.15 0.93 -1.22
C LEU A 39 -17.01 2.07 -1.76
N GLY A 40 -18.33 1.94 -1.62
CA GLY A 40 -19.28 3.02 -1.80
C GLY A 40 -19.79 3.54 -0.46
N GLU A 41 -20.22 4.80 -0.42
CA GLU A 41 -20.79 5.40 0.78
C GLU A 41 -22.27 5.04 0.92
N LYS A 42 -22.74 4.76 2.13
CA LYS A 42 -24.14 4.50 2.44
C LYS A 42 -24.51 5.21 3.73
N SER A 43 -25.48 6.11 3.65
CA SER A 43 -26.05 6.73 4.85
C SER A 43 -27.19 5.85 5.38
N GLN A 44 -27.04 5.35 6.60
CA GLN A 44 -28.09 4.62 7.31
C GLN A 44 -28.31 5.27 8.67
N GLU A 45 -29.54 5.73 8.93
CA GLU A 45 -29.94 6.28 10.24
C GLU A 45 -29.06 7.44 10.76
N GLY A 46 -28.53 8.25 9.83
CA GLY A 46 -27.64 9.38 10.16
C GLY A 46 -26.17 9.00 10.37
N GLN A 47 -25.82 7.72 10.23
CA GLN A 47 -24.44 7.24 10.25
C GLN A 47 -23.96 6.91 8.84
N VAL A 48 -22.70 7.25 8.57
CA VAL A 48 -22.03 6.89 7.31
C VAL A 48 -21.42 5.50 7.45
N GLN A 49 -21.80 4.60 6.56
CA GLN A 49 -21.23 3.27 6.40
C GLN A 49 -20.59 3.15 5.02
N LEU A 50 -19.58 2.30 4.90
CA LEU A 50 -18.89 2.01 3.66
C LEU A 50 -19.18 0.57 3.25
N GLU A 51 -19.83 0.38 2.11
CA GLU A 51 -20.24 -0.93 1.61
C GLU A 51 -19.48 -1.27 0.33
N CYS A 52 -18.83 -2.43 0.28
CA CYS A 52 -18.20 -2.93 -0.94
C CYS A 52 -19.21 -3.66 -1.84
N ARG A 53 -18.88 -3.84 -3.12
CA ARG A 53 -19.75 -4.52 -4.10
C ARG A 53 -20.18 -5.95 -3.70
N VAL A 54 -19.40 -6.63 -2.84
CA VAL A 54 -19.70 -8.00 -2.38
C VAL A 54 -20.39 -8.04 -1.00
N GLY A 55 -20.74 -6.88 -0.43
CA GLY A 55 -21.60 -6.77 0.76
C GLY A 55 -20.89 -6.60 2.11
N HIS A 56 -19.56 -6.45 2.16
CA HIS A 56 -18.91 -6.04 3.41
C HIS A 56 -19.23 -4.58 3.73
N VAL A 57 -19.76 -4.37 4.93
CA VAL A 57 -20.06 -3.06 5.50
C VAL A 57 -19.02 -2.74 6.56
N LEU A 58 -18.43 -1.56 6.50
CA LEU A 58 -17.49 -1.04 7.48
C LEU A 58 -17.94 0.35 7.94
N PRO A 59 -18.00 0.63 9.26
CA PRO A 59 -18.04 2.00 9.74
C PRO A 59 -16.70 2.71 9.47
N LEU A 60 -16.70 4.04 9.45
CA LEU A 60 -15.53 4.84 9.06
C LEU A 60 -14.32 4.62 9.97
N ASP A 61 -14.54 4.57 11.29
CA ASP A 61 -13.52 4.31 12.31
C ASP A 61 -12.84 2.95 12.09
N ALA A 62 -13.63 1.89 11.90
CA ALA A 62 -13.09 0.56 11.63
C ALA A 62 -12.31 0.51 10.31
N LEU A 63 -12.68 1.32 9.31
CA LEU A 63 -11.88 1.40 8.08
C LEU A 63 -10.54 2.11 8.32
N VAL A 64 -10.50 3.16 9.13
CA VAL A 64 -9.24 3.85 9.48
C VAL A 64 -8.28 2.87 10.13
N ASP A 65 -8.73 2.12 11.14
CA ASP A 65 -7.92 1.13 11.84
C ASP A 65 -7.45 0.02 10.90
N ALA A 66 -8.36 -0.50 10.07
CA ALA A 66 -8.02 -1.52 9.09
C ALA A 66 -7.00 -1.03 8.04
N LYS A 67 -7.05 0.25 7.67
CA LYS A 67 -6.07 0.85 6.74
C LYS A 67 -4.72 1.08 7.40
N ALA A 68 -4.70 1.42 8.68
CA ALA A 68 -3.46 1.47 9.46
C ALA A 68 -2.79 0.09 9.48
N ALA A 69 -3.56 -0.96 9.80
CA ALA A 69 -3.07 -2.34 9.79
C ALA A 69 -2.58 -2.77 8.38
N ASP A 70 -3.34 -2.48 7.32
CA ASP A 70 -2.94 -2.77 5.92
C ASP A 70 -1.57 -2.14 5.59
N VAL A 71 -1.32 -0.91 6.05
CA VAL A 71 -0.05 -0.19 5.83
C VAL A 71 1.09 -0.84 6.61
N GLU A 72 0.88 -1.16 7.89
CA GLU A 72 1.89 -1.83 8.71
C GLU A 72 2.28 -3.19 8.14
N ASP A 73 1.29 -4.00 7.75
CA ASP A 73 1.50 -5.30 7.11
C ASP A 73 2.30 -5.16 5.81
N ALA A 74 1.98 -4.16 4.98
CA ALA A 74 2.71 -3.90 3.74
C ALA A 74 4.17 -3.50 3.99
N LEU A 75 4.44 -2.69 5.02
CA LEU A 75 5.79 -2.30 5.41
C LEU A 75 6.58 -3.50 5.94
N TRP A 76 5.98 -4.35 6.77
CA TRP A 76 6.61 -5.59 7.23
C TRP A 76 6.91 -6.56 6.08
N ALA A 77 5.99 -6.69 5.13
CA ALA A 77 6.23 -7.46 3.90
C ALA A 77 7.42 -6.89 3.11
N ALA A 78 7.55 -5.56 3.01
CA ALA A 78 8.68 -4.92 2.36
C ALA A 78 10.01 -5.17 3.10
N VAL A 79 10.02 -5.11 4.45
CA VAL A 79 11.20 -5.48 5.26
C VAL A 79 11.64 -6.90 4.96
N ARG A 80 10.70 -7.86 5.01
CA ARG A 80 10.96 -9.27 4.71
C ARG A 80 11.58 -9.46 3.33
N ALA A 81 10.98 -8.87 2.29
CA ALA A 81 11.50 -8.95 0.93
C ALA A 81 12.90 -8.33 0.77
N LEU A 82 13.19 -7.23 1.48
CA LEU A 82 14.51 -6.61 1.47
C LEU A 82 15.57 -7.48 2.20
N GLU A 83 15.21 -8.12 3.30
CA GLU A 83 16.10 -9.01 4.03
C GLU A 83 16.39 -10.29 3.25
N GLU A 84 15.39 -10.86 2.59
CA GLU A 84 15.55 -11.99 1.67
C GLU A 84 16.46 -11.62 0.49
N LYS A 85 16.26 -10.43 -0.11
CA LYS A 85 17.15 -9.90 -1.15
C LYS A 85 18.57 -9.72 -0.64
N ALA A 86 18.75 -9.25 0.59
CA ALA A 86 20.07 -9.11 1.20
C ALA A 86 20.75 -10.47 1.39
N ALA A 87 20.01 -11.47 1.88
CA ALA A 87 20.49 -12.83 2.07
C ALA A 87 20.88 -13.50 0.75
N LEU A 88 20.06 -13.34 -0.29
CA LEU A 88 20.37 -13.83 -1.64
C LEU A 88 21.65 -13.17 -2.19
N GLY A 89 21.79 -11.86 -2.00
CA GLY A 89 23.00 -11.12 -2.37
C GLY A 89 24.26 -11.69 -1.72
N ARG A 90 24.22 -12.03 -0.41
CA ARG A 90 25.37 -12.65 0.29
C ARG A 90 25.72 -14.01 -0.31
N ARG A 91 24.72 -14.89 -0.51
CA ARG A 91 24.92 -16.22 -1.12
C ARG A 91 25.54 -16.14 -2.51
N MET A 92 25.10 -15.18 -3.33
CA MET A 92 25.67 -14.97 -4.67
C MET A 92 27.09 -14.39 -4.62
N CYS A 93 27.39 -13.53 -3.64
CA CYS A 93 28.74 -13.04 -3.41
C CYS A 93 29.71 -14.17 -3.05
N GLU A 94 29.32 -15.02 -2.10
CA GLU A 94 30.09 -16.20 -1.68
C GLU A 94 30.34 -17.14 -2.87
N ARG A 95 29.30 -17.46 -3.64
CA ARG A 95 29.42 -18.29 -4.84
C ARG A 95 30.40 -17.70 -5.86
N ALA A 96 30.33 -16.39 -6.11
CA ALA A 96 31.24 -15.72 -7.04
C ALA A 96 32.69 -15.74 -6.54
N ARG A 97 32.92 -15.57 -5.23
CA ARG A 97 34.25 -15.72 -4.61
C ARG A 97 34.81 -17.13 -4.79
N HIS A 98 33.98 -18.17 -4.68
CA HIS A 98 34.40 -19.55 -4.93
C HIS A 98 34.77 -19.84 -6.40
N SER A 99 34.33 -18.99 -7.34
CA SER A 99 34.67 -19.09 -8.76
C SER A 99 35.69 -18.05 -9.21
N ASP A 100 36.37 -17.39 -8.26
CA ASP A 100 37.33 -16.31 -8.49
C ASP A 100 36.81 -15.12 -9.33
N ASP A 101 35.48 -14.95 -9.41
CA ASP A 101 34.85 -13.82 -10.10
C ASP A 101 34.70 -12.63 -9.14
N VAL A 102 35.76 -11.85 -9.06
CA VAL A 102 35.87 -10.68 -8.16
C VAL A 102 34.81 -9.62 -8.45
N GLU A 103 34.50 -9.38 -9.72
CA GLU A 103 33.56 -8.33 -10.11
C GLU A 103 32.11 -8.73 -9.81
N ALA A 104 31.74 -9.99 -10.07
CA ALA A 104 30.45 -10.51 -9.63
C ALA A 104 30.33 -10.50 -8.11
N ALA A 105 31.36 -10.90 -7.37
CA ALA A 105 31.37 -10.86 -5.92
C ALA A 105 31.12 -9.44 -5.39
N ARG A 106 31.84 -8.44 -5.91
CA ARG A 106 31.65 -7.02 -5.55
C ARG A 106 30.25 -6.50 -5.88
N ARG A 107 29.70 -6.90 -7.02
CA ARG A 107 28.33 -6.53 -7.41
C ARG A 107 27.30 -7.08 -6.43
N HIS A 108 27.40 -8.36 -6.08
CA HIS A 108 26.45 -9.01 -5.17
C HIS A 108 26.57 -8.51 -3.72
N GLU A 109 27.79 -8.18 -3.28
CA GLU A 109 28.03 -7.50 -2.00
C GLU A 109 27.28 -6.15 -1.95
N ARG A 110 27.46 -5.30 -2.98
CA ARG A 110 26.75 -4.01 -3.07
C ARG A 110 25.23 -4.17 -3.02
N VAL A 111 24.69 -5.18 -3.71
CA VAL A 111 23.25 -5.49 -3.68
C VAL A 111 22.82 -5.86 -2.27
N SER A 112 23.57 -6.72 -1.58
CA SER A 112 23.25 -7.15 -0.22
C SER A 112 23.25 -5.97 0.75
N MET A 113 24.32 -5.18 0.76
CA MET A 113 24.45 -4.02 1.64
C MET A 113 23.36 -2.98 1.39
N ALA A 114 23.00 -2.72 0.12
CA ALA A 114 21.94 -1.78 -0.22
C ALA A 114 20.57 -2.26 0.27
N ALA A 115 20.27 -3.55 0.12
CA ALA A 115 19.03 -4.14 0.62
C ALA A 115 18.94 -4.09 2.15
N THR A 116 20.02 -4.43 2.86
CA THR A 116 20.10 -4.31 4.33
C THR A 116 19.87 -2.87 4.80
N ARG A 117 20.50 -1.88 4.16
CA ARG A 117 20.29 -0.46 4.52
C ARG A 117 18.83 -0.03 4.33
N ARG A 118 18.20 -0.44 3.24
CA ARG A 118 16.79 -0.13 2.97
C ARG A 118 15.85 -0.81 3.97
N ALA A 119 16.11 -2.08 4.32
CA ALA A 119 15.33 -2.78 5.34
C ALA A 119 15.39 -2.05 6.69
N LYS A 120 16.57 -1.52 7.05
CA LYS A 120 16.73 -0.71 8.27
C LYS A 120 15.85 0.54 8.23
N VAL A 121 15.87 1.31 7.13
CA VAL A 121 15.04 2.53 7.01
C VAL A 121 13.56 2.22 7.19
N VAL A 122 13.07 1.14 6.56
CA VAL A 122 11.65 0.75 6.71
C VAL A 122 11.33 0.32 8.15
N ARG A 123 12.24 -0.41 8.82
CA ARG A 123 12.09 -0.75 10.25
C ARG A 123 12.09 0.47 11.16
N ASP A 124 12.95 1.45 10.88
CA ASP A 124 12.99 2.69 11.66
C ASP A 124 11.65 3.44 11.54
N ILE A 125 11.03 3.46 10.35
CA ILE A 125 9.70 4.06 10.12
C ILE A 125 8.60 3.31 10.92
N LEU A 126 8.62 1.98 10.89
CA LEU A 126 7.68 1.16 11.67
C LEU A 126 7.81 1.42 13.18
N ALA A 127 9.03 1.48 13.70
CA ALA A 127 9.28 1.74 15.12
C ALA A 127 8.84 3.13 15.58
N SER A 128 8.87 4.15 14.70
CA SER A 128 8.31 5.47 15.03
C SER A 128 6.78 5.48 15.06
N HIS A 129 6.11 4.68 14.23
CA HIS A 129 4.64 4.65 14.17
C HIS A 129 4.01 4.05 15.43
N GLU A 130 4.63 3.01 16.01
CA GLU A 130 4.20 2.42 17.29
C GLU A 130 4.21 3.43 18.46
N GLN A 131 5.09 4.43 18.39
CA GLN A 131 5.19 5.49 19.41
C GLN A 131 4.08 6.53 19.26
N ASP A 132 3.68 6.84 18.02
CA ASP A 132 2.60 7.79 17.74
C ASP A 132 1.21 7.22 18.07
N LEU A 133 1.04 5.90 18.00
CA LEU A 133 -0.20 5.19 18.36
C LEU A 133 -0.34 4.89 19.86
N SER A 134 0.73 5.03 20.65
CA SER A 134 0.67 4.96 22.10
C SER A 134 0.31 6.35 22.64
N PRO A 135 -0.95 6.62 23.06
CA PRO A 135 -1.22 7.90 23.70
C PRO A 135 -0.36 7.95 24.96
N ALA A 136 0.36 9.06 25.13
CA ALA A 136 0.94 9.43 26.41
C ALA A 136 -0.13 9.17 27.47
N SER A 137 0.15 8.22 28.36
CA SER A 137 -0.71 7.87 29.48
C SER A 137 -0.79 9.11 30.35
N GLY A 138 -1.80 9.95 30.11
CA GLY A 138 -2.07 11.15 30.88
C GLY A 138 -2.59 10.75 32.25
N GLU A 139 -1.85 11.19 33.27
CA GLU A 139 -2.32 11.35 34.66
C GLU A 139 -3.42 12.42 34.75
#